data_AF-A0A2V8GFA2-F1
#
_entry.id   AF-A0A2V8GFA2-F1
#
_cell.length_a   1.000
_cell.length_b   1.000
_cell.length_c   1.000
_cell.angle_alpha   90.00
_cell.angle_beta   90.00
_cell.angle_gamma   90.00
#
_symmetry.space_group_name_H-M   'P 1'
#
loop_
_entity.id
_entity.type
_entity.pdbx_description
1 polymer ?
#
loop_
_entity_poly.entity_id
_entity_poly.type
_entity_poly.pdbx_seq_one_letter_code
_entity_poly.pdbx_strand_id
1 'polypeptide(L)' 'MAKLSIKDLDLNGKRAFVRVDFNVPIKDGRIGDDTRIRASLPTITYALEHG' A
#
# COMPACT_ATOMS: atom_id res chain seq x y z
N MET A 1 -20.98 10.94 1.95
CA MET A 1 -19.85 11.60 2.64
C MET A 1 -18.63 11.55 1.76
N ALA A 2 -17.91 12.67 1.63
CA ALA A 2 -16.60 12.68 1.01
C ALA A 2 -15.63 11.81 1.82
N LYS A 3 -14.77 11.05 1.16
CA LYS A 3 -13.72 10.25 1.79
C LYS A 3 -12.45 11.08 1.85
N LEU A 4 -11.71 10.98 2.95
CA LEU A 4 -10.36 11.51 3.04
C LEU A 4 -9.41 10.61 2.27
N SER A 5 -8.46 11.22 1.58
CA SER A 5 -7.30 10.56 0.97
C SER A 5 -6.18 10.44 2.01
N ILE A 6 -5.23 9.54 1.76
CA ILE A 6 -3.98 9.47 2.55
C ILE A 6 -3.21 10.79 2.55
N LYS A 7 -3.37 11.61 1.49
CA LYS A 7 -2.74 12.93 1.36
C LYS A 7 -3.34 13.99 2.28
N ASP A 8 -4.49 13.72 2.88
CA ASP A 8 -5.20 14.65 3.76
C ASP A 8 -4.88 14.36 5.25
N LEU A 9 -4.03 13.37 5.54
CA LEU A 9 -3.75 12.89 6.89
C LEU A 9 -2.32 13.25 7.32
N ASP A 10 -2.17 13.64 8.59
CA ASP A 10 -0.86 13.70 9.25
C ASP A 10 -0.47 12.28 9.72
N LEU A 11 0.65 11.77 9.20
CA LEU A 11 1.11 10.40 9.45
C LEU A 11 2.30 10.33 10.44
N ASN A 12 2.93 11.46 10.77
CA ASN A 12 4.19 11.49 11.53
C ASN A 12 4.06 10.87 12.92
N GLY A 13 4.89 9.88 13.21
CA GLY A 13 4.91 9.13 14.47
C GLY A 13 3.69 8.22 14.68
N LYS A 14 2.87 7.99 13.64
CA LYS A 14 1.65 7.19 13.75
C LYS A 14 1.81 5.82 13.10
N ARG A 15 1.07 4.84 13.65
CA ARG A 15 0.95 3.51 13.05
C ARG A 15 -0.23 3.52 12.07
N ALA A 16 0.06 3.38 10.78
CA ALA A 16 -0.96 3.28 9.74
C ALA A 16 -1.29 1.82 9.40
N PHE A 17 -2.59 1.50 9.31
CA PHE A 17 -3.06 0.23 8.77
C PHE A 17 -3.42 0.42 7.29
N VAL A 18 -2.69 -0.23 6.39
CA VAL A 18 -2.91 -0.12 4.94
C VAL A 18 -3.49 -1.43 4.41
N ARG A 19 -4.74 -1.40 3.97
CA ARG A 19 -5.38 -2.52 3.27
C ARG A 19 -4.95 -2.50 1.81
N VAL A 20 -4.11 -3.46 1.43
CA VAL A 20 -3.61 -3.62 0.06
C VAL A 20 -4.25 -4.81 -0.66
N ASP A 21 -4.20 -4.80 -1.99
CA ASP A 21 -4.57 -5.93 -2.83
C ASP A 21 -3.31 -6.69 -3.27
N PHE A 22 -2.96 -7.73 -2.52
CA PHE A 22 -1.85 -8.63 -2.85
C PHE A 22 -2.33 -9.98 -3.39
N ASN A 23 -3.52 -10.02 -4.00
CA ASN A 23 -4.02 -11.24 -4.63
C ASN A 23 -3.30 -11.51 -5.97
N VAL A 24 -2.09 -12.04 -5.88
CA VAL A 24 -1.23 -12.33 -7.04
C VAL A 24 -1.17 -13.83 -7.33
N PRO A 25 -0.94 -14.25 -8.59
CA PRO A 25 -0.71 -15.65 -8.91
C PRO A 25 0.62 -16.12 -8.28
N ILE A 26 0.57 -17.23 -7.54
CA ILE A 26 1.73 -17.88 -6.94
C ILE A 26 1.85 -19.30 -7.50
N LYS A 27 3.04 -19.67 -7.96
CA LYS A 27 3.38 -21.03 -8.39
C LYS A 27 4.70 -21.45 -7.75
N ASP A 28 4.69 -22.60 -7.08
CA ASP A 28 5.87 -23.16 -6.40
C ASP A 28 6.56 -22.16 -5.45
N GLY A 29 5.75 -21.38 -4.72
CA GLY A 29 6.22 -20.34 -3.80
C GLY A 29 6.79 -19.08 -4.47
N ARG A 30 6.70 -18.96 -5.80
CA ARG A 30 7.17 -17.79 -6.56
C ARG A 30 6.00 -17.00 -7.13
N ILE A 31 6.14 -15.68 -7.10
CA ILE A 31 5.17 -14.75 -7.69
C ILE A 31 5.30 -14.83 -9.21
N GLY A 32 4.19 -15.06 -9.90
CA GLY A 32 4.15 -15.08 -11.37
C GLY A 32 4.01 -13.69 -11.98
N ASP A 33 3.10 -12.88 -11.43
CA ASP A 33 2.85 -11.49 -11.83
C ASP A 33 2.76 -10.62 -10.58
N ASP A 34 3.66 -9.65 -10.46
CA ASP A 34 3.82 -8.75 -9.33
C ASP A 34 3.11 -7.40 -9.53
N THR A 35 2.34 -7.23 -10.61
CA THR A 35 1.72 -5.95 -10.98
C THR A 35 0.89 -5.35 -9.86
N ARG A 36 0.12 -6.16 -9.11
CA ARG A 36 -0.68 -5.68 -7.97
C ARG A 36 0.17 -5.22 -6.77
N ILE A 37 1.31 -5.88 -6.56
CA ILE A 37 2.26 -5.49 -5.51
C ILE A 37 2.87 -4.15 -5.90
N ARG A 38 3.40 -4.03 -7.13
CA ARG A 38 3.99 -2.78 -7.64
C ARG A 38 2.99 -1.61 -7.64
N ALA A 39 1.72 -1.87 -7.96
CA ALA A 39 0.67 -0.86 -7.91
C ALA A 39 0.38 -0.33 -6.50
N SER A 40 0.68 -1.11 -5.45
CA SER A 40 0.48 -0.68 -4.05
C SER A 40 1.67 0.12 -3.48
N LEU A 41 2.84 0.03 -4.12
CA LEU A 41 4.08 0.67 -3.63
C LEU A 41 3.95 2.19 -3.45
N PRO A 42 3.35 2.97 -4.37
CA PRO A 42 3.26 4.42 -4.20
C PRO A 42 2.60 4.85 -2.89
N THR A 43 1.55 4.14 -2.46
CA THR A 43 0.86 4.43 -1.19
C THR A 43 1.70 4.05 0.03
N ILE A 44 2.41 2.94 -0.02
CA ILE A 44 3.29 2.49 1.07
C ILE A 44 4.49 3.44 1.19
N THR A 45 5.14 3.79 0.08
CA THR A 45 6.25 4.74 0.05
C THR A 45 5.82 6.10 0.59
N TYR A 46 4.66 6.61 0.17
CA TYR A 46 4.12 7.87 0.71
C TYR A 46 3.97 7.83 2.24
N ALA A 47 3.42 6.73 2.78
CA ALA A 47 3.22 6.58 4.21
C ALA A 47 4.54 6.50 4.99
N LEU A 48 5.59 5.90 4.41
CA LEU A 48 6.92 5.82 5.03
C LEU A 48 7.67 7.15 4.98
N GLU A 49 7.52 7.92 3.90
CA GLU A 49 8.19 9.22 3.73
C GLU A 49 7.57 10.33 4.60
N HIS A 50 6.29 10.19 4.98
CA HIS A 50 5.54 11.19 5.75
C HIS A 50 5.16 10.72 7.17
N GLY A 51 5.62 9.53 7.56
CA GLY A 51 5.31 8.85 8.82
C GLY A 51 6.37 9.00 9.89
#